data_AF-A0A2P7YK29-F1
#
_entry.id   AF-A0A2P7YK29-F1
#
_cell.length_a   1.000
_cell.length_b   1.000
_cell.length_c   1.000
_cell.angle_alpha   90.00
_cell.angle_beta   90.00
_cell.angle_gamma   90.00
#
_symmetry.space_group_name_H-M   'P 1'
#
loop_
_entity.id
_entity.type
_entity.pdbx_description
1 polymer ?
#
loop_
_entity_poly.entity_id
_entity_poly.type
_entity_poly.pdbx_seq_one_letter_code
_entity_poly.pdbx_strand_id
1 'polypeptide(L)'
;MSEPTVNFSVQTRQVQFAVPSELIKKNFKTIQKLVEKLKKLVSEEISNIKKNPNLTKDEKLLIIRKLIKTFEAYQKKLAMAIHNDEDYRMRLTTRAKHISALKNFTLDHTSSNEDKHTDEDDKLLDLHNEKLISWYRGETNLLIIDYLLKSNTRKDKNLGSELMKGLAPTFEYDITKLVDHDVYESFNKVFLSINMDHDLELIAAWYNDNKNALKKLSSNLQFEIHYCKYLSMIETGQALEAISYCKTYLAPYGNVKNYLGDDLINFEKNHKRLTKVGAPLVYVSMCLDAYSSENGGPSKELSSRYSKYNALMSEERWRGLSKCFTEDFTKIYVIPKTYPLLVLLSAGLSSLKTKSCYCNDENTIFKTHKNEKLEVSSWRDLSLRGPNYYYKLLKKINQCPVCSPELFHLSLNLPYAQLLTSILNNPFKLPNGNIYPFEKLLNPTKKMLEATGTLGLDVPDR
;
A
#
# COMPACT_ATOMS: atom_id res chain seq x y z
N MET A 1 3.74 -13.80 25.64
CA MET A 1 3.19 -14.08 24.30
C MET A 1 3.09 -15.58 24.20
N SER A 2 1.95 -16.12 23.77
CA SER A 2 1.84 -17.55 23.44
C SER A 2 2.85 -17.88 22.36
N GLU A 3 3.55 -19.00 22.50
CA GLU A 3 4.51 -19.47 21.50
C GLU A 3 3.82 -19.64 20.13
N PRO A 4 4.48 -19.26 19.02
CA PRO A 4 3.85 -19.29 17.72
C PRO A 4 3.59 -20.73 17.27
N THR A 5 2.32 -21.04 17.03
CA THR A 5 1.90 -22.34 16.51
C THR A 5 1.83 -22.34 14.97
N VAL A 6 1.70 -23.54 14.40
CA VAL A 6 1.47 -23.71 12.95
C VAL A 6 0.15 -23.04 12.55
N ASN A 7 -0.94 -23.24 13.29
CA ASN A 7 -2.24 -22.66 12.93
C ASN A 7 -2.24 -21.14 13.04
N PHE A 8 -1.59 -20.56 14.06
CA PHE A 8 -1.41 -19.11 14.15
C PHE A 8 -0.69 -18.56 12.90
N SER A 9 0.36 -19.26 12.45
CA SER A 9 1.11 -18.87 11.26
C SER A 9 0.29 -19.01 9.96
N VAL A 10 -0.59 -20.00 9.87
CA VAL A 10 -1.53 -20.16 8.75
C VAL A 10 -2.58 -19.04 8.75
N GLN A 11 -3.22 -18.78 9.90
CA GLN A 11 -4.30 -17.79 10.04
C GLN A 11 -3.83 -16.38 9.66
N THR A 12 -2.64 -15.99 10.13
CA THR A 12 -2.05 -14.68 9.83
C THR A 12 -1.72 -14.45 8.35
N ARG A 13 -1.66 -15.52 7.54
CA ARG A 13 -1.29 -15.47 6.12
C ARG A 13 -2.42 -15.75 5.15
N GLN A 14 -3.64 -16.03 5.61
CA GLN A 14 -4.76 -16.38 4.73
C GLN A 14 -5.04 -15.33 3.64
N VAL A 15 -4.80 -14.05 3.94
CA VAL A 15 -5.06 -12.94 3.03
C VAL A 15 -4.21 -13.03 1.75
N GLN A 16 -3.03 -13.66 1.81
CA GLN A 16 -2.20 -13.82 0.62
C GLN A 16 -2.85 -14.71 -0.45
N PHE A 17 -3.92 -15.46 -0.16
CA PHE A 17 -4.61 -16.28 -1.16
C PHE A 17 -5.75 -15.51 -1.87
N ALA A 18 -6.08 -14.30 -1.43
CA ALA A 18 -7.20 -13.54 -1.95
C ALA A 18 -6.99 -13.07 -3.40
N VAL A 19 -5.82 -12.49 -3.70
CA VAL A 19 -5.52 -11.95 -5.04
C VAL A 19 -5.55 -13.03 -6.13
N PRO A 20 -4.84 -14.17 -6.02
CA PRO A 20 -4.92 -15.21 -7.05
C PRO A 20 -6.33 -15.78 -7.19
N SER A 21 -7.08 -15.88 -6.09
CA SER A 21 -8.46 -16.36 -6.13
C SER A 21 -9.37 -15.41 -6.94
N GLU A 22 -9.23 -14.10 -6.76
CA GLU A 22 -9.95 -13.11 -7.57
C GLU A 22 -9.50 -13.10 -9.03
N LEU A 23 -8.21 -13.29 -9.30
CA LEU A 23 -7.68 -13.43 -10.65
C LEU A 23 -8.28 -14.64 -11.38
N ILE A 24 -8.37 -15.80 -10.72
CA ILE A 24 -9.04 -17.00 -11.25
C ILE A 24 -10.52 -16.71 -11.53
N LYS A 25 -11.25 -16.11 -10.59
CA LYS A 25 -12.67 -15.75 -10.80
C LYS A 25 -12.87 -14.82 -12.00
N LYS A 26 -12.00 -13.82 -12.16
CA LYS A 26 -12.04 -12.87 -13.28
C LYS A 26 -11.71 -13.55 -14.60
N ASN A 27 -10.68 -14.40 -14.61
CA ASN A 27 -10.25 -15.14 -15.78
C ASN A 27 -11.30 -16.16 -16.23
N PHE A 28 -11.90 -16.89 -15.29
CA PHE A 28 -13.00 -17.82 -15.55
C PHE A 28 -14.19 -17.14 -16.25
N LYS A 29 -14.63 -15.98 -15.77
CA LYS A 29 -15.68 -15.18 -16.44
C LYS A 29 -15.27 -14.73 -17.84
N THR A 30 -13.98 -14.48 -18.05
CA THR A 30 -13.44 -14.10 -19.36
C THR A 30 -13.50 -15.28 -20.32
N ILE A 31 -13.08 -16.47 -19.88
CA ILE A 31 -13.19 -17.71 -20.64
C ILE A 31 -14.65 -17.99 -20.99
N GLN A 32 -15.56 -17.92 -20.02
CA GLN A 32 -17.00 -18.15 -20.24
C GLN A 32 -17.54 -17.22 -21.33
N LYS A 33 -17.26 -15.90 -21.24
CA LYS A 33 -17.71 -14.93 -22.24
C LYS A 33 -17.12 -15.20 -23.63
N LEU A 34 -15.84 -15.59 -23.71
CA LEU A 34 -15.20 -15.94 -24.97
C LEU A 34 -15.92 -17.14 -25.62
N VAL A 35 -16.17 -18.20 -24.86
CA VAL A 35 -16.85 -19.42 -25.32
C VAL A 35 -18.27 -19.10 -25.79
N GLU A 36 -19.07 -18.40 -24.98
CA GLU A 36 -20.45 -18.05 -25.29
C GLU A 36 -20.56 -17.15 -26.53
N LYS A 37 -19.68 -16.14 -26.63
CA LYS A 37 -19.67 -15.22 -27.78
C LYS A 37 -19.33 -15.95 -29.08
N LEU A 38 -18.34 -16.84 -29.07
CA LEU A 38 -17.99 -17.62 -30.25
C LEU A 38 -19.11 -18.58 -30.64
N LYS A 39 -19.66 -19.31 -29.66
CA LYS A 39 -20.77 -20.25 -29.88
C LYS A 39 -21.96 -19.55 -30.56
N LYS A 40 -22.33 -18.36 -30.06
CA LYS A 40 -23.42 -17.55 -30.63
C LYS A 40 -23.10 -17.11 -32.07
N LEU A 41 -21.94 -16.51 -32.29
CA LEU A 41 -21.53 -16.01 -33.61
C LEU A 41 -21.49 -17.13 -34.65
N VAL A 42 -20.89 -18.29 -34.31
CA VAL A 42 -20.80 -19.43 -35.22
C VAL A 42 -22.20 -19.98 -35.54
N SER A 43 -23.09 -20.07 -34.55
CA SER A 43 -24.46 -20.54 -34.77
C SER A 43 -25.26 -19.60 -35.68
N GLU A 44 -25.11 -18.29 -35.51
CA GLU A 44 -25.78 -17.27 -36.33
C GLU A 44 -25.30 -17.31 -37.78
N GLU A 45 -23.98 -17.32 -38.00
CA GLU A 45 -23.39 -17.33 -39.35
C GLU A 45 -23.68 -18.64 -40.09
N ILE A 46 -23.62 -19.80 -39.42
CA ILE A 46 -23.99 -21.08 -40.04
C ILE A 46 -25.47 -21.11 -40.40
N SER A 47 -26.35 -20.56 -39.54
CA SER A 47 -27.77 -20.44 -39.84
C SER A 47 -28.01 -19.52 -41.05
N ASN A 48 -27.29 -18.41 -41.15
CA ASN A 48 -27.35 -17.48 -42.29
C ASN A 48 -26.93 -18.19 -43.59
N ILE A 49 -25.80 -18.90 -43.59
CA ILE A 49 -25.32 -19.67 -44.76
C ILE A 49 -26.35 -20.71 -45.23
N LYS A 50 -27.02 -21.40 -44.29
CA LYS A 50 -28.00 -22.45 -44.59
C LYS A 50 -29.34 -21.90 -45.07
N LYS A 51 -29.86 -20.85 -44.44
CA LYS A 51 -31.25 -20.40 -44.62
C LYS A 51 -31.43 -19.27 -45.62
N ASN A 52 -30.36 -18.54 -45.96
CA ASN A 52 -30.47 -17.37 -46.83
C ASN A 52 -30.30 -17.76 -48.32
N PRO A 53 -31.37 -17.65 -49.14
CA PRO A 53 -31.32 -18.03 -50.55
C PRO A 53 -30.57 -17.00 -51.43
N ASN A 54 -30.37 -15.78 -50.93
CA ASN A 54 -29.76 -14.67 -51.70
C ASN A 54 -28.23 -14.67 -51.67
N LEU A 55 -27.62 -15.58 -50.90
CA LEU A 55 -26.17 -15.68 -50.75
C LEU A 55 -25.58 -16.54 -51.88
N THR A 56 -24.67 -15.96 -52.66
CA THR A 56 -23.93 -16.69 -53.71
C THR A 56 -22.94 -17.69 -53.10
N LYS A 57 -22.47 -18.66 -53.90
CA LYS A 57 -21.48 -19.66 -53.44
C LYS A 57 -20.18 -19.01 -52.95
N ASP A 58 -19.72 -17.97 -53.65
CA ASP A 58 -18.47 -17.27 -53.31
C ASP A 58 -18.60 -16.47 -52.00
N GLU A 59 -19.74 -15.83 -51.77
CA GLU A 59 -20.01 -15.12 -50.52
C GLU A 59 -20.12 -16.08 -49.32
N LYS A 60 -20.79 -17.23 -49.49
CA LYS A 60 -20.85 -18.28 -48.45
C LYS A 60 -19.44 -18.75 -48.09
N LEU A 61 -18.59 -18.97 -49.10
CA LEU A 61 -17.21 -19.40 -48.90
C LEU A 61 -16.37 -18.31 -48.21
N LEU A 62 -16.62 -17.04 -48.51
CA LEU A 62 -15.98 -15.91 -47.83
C LEU A 62 -16.38 -15.81 -46.35
N ILE A 63 -17.65 -16.04 -46.01
CA ILE A 63 -18.11 -16.10 -44.61
C ILE A 63 -17.41 -17.25 -43.88
N ILE A 64 -17.33 -18.45 -44.48
CA ILE A 64 -16.61 -19.60 -43.87
C ILE A 64 -15.14 -19.26 -43.63
N ARG A 65 -14.45 -18.64 -44.60
CA ARG A 65 -13.05 -18.20 -44.42
C ARG A 65 -12.90 -17.18 -43.28
N LYS A 66 -13.85 -16.25 -43.13
CA LYS A 66 -13.87 -15.30 -41.99
C LYS A 66 -14.12 -16.01 -40.66
N LEU A 67 -15.01 -17.01 -40.63
CA LEU A 67 -15.26 -17.82 -39.44
C LEU A 67 -14.01 -18.59 -39.01
N ILE A 68 -13.27 -19.20 -39.96
CA ILE A 68 -12.01 -19.89 -39.68
C ILE A 68 -11.00 -18.93 -39.02
N LYS A 69 -10.76 -17.76 -39.62
CA LYS A 69 -9.86 -16.74 -39.03
C LYS A 69 -10.30 -16.30 -37.64
N THR A 70 -11.61 -16.18 -37.42
CA THR A 70 -12.19 -15.84 -36.10
C THR A 70 -11.94 -16.95 -35.08
N PHE A 71 -12.07 -18.22 -35.50
CA PHE A 71 -11.80 -19.38 -34.66
C PHE A 71 -10.31 -19.50 -34.30
N GLU A 72 -9.40 -19.27 -35.23
CA GLU A 72 -7.95 -19.24 -34.98
C GLU A 72 -7.57 -18.15 -33.96
N ALA A 73 -8.14 -16.95 -34.12
CA ALA A 73 -7.93 -15.85 -33.17
C ALA A 73 -8.52 -16.17 -31.78
N TYR A 74 -9.67 -16.84 -31.75
CA TYR A 74 -10.26 -17.33 -30.51
C TYR A 74 -9.37 -18.38 -29.83
N GLN A 75 -8.83 -19.35 -30.57
CA GLN A 75 -7.96 -20.39 -30.03
C GLN A 75 -6.72 -19.78 -29.36
N LYS A 76 -6.10 -18.77 -29.98
CA LYS A 76 -4.97 -18.03 -29.38
C LYS A 76 -5.38 -17.33 -28.07
N LYS A 77 -6.54 -16.68 -28.04
CA LYS A 77 -7.04 -16.00 -26.83
C LYS A 77 -7.39 -16.98 -25.72
N LEU A 78 -8.00 -18.13 -26.05
CA LEU A 78 -8.34 -19.16 -25.10
C LEU A 78 -7.08 -19.80 -24.51
N ALA A 79 -6.08 -20.12 -25.34
CA ALA A 79 -4.80 -20.66 -24.87
C ALA A 79 -4.11 -19.70 -23.89
N MET A 80 -4.09 -18.40 -24.18
CA MET A 80 -3.57 -17.39 -23.26
C MET A 80 -4.35 -17.34 -21.93
N ALA A 81 -5.68 -17.41 -21.99
CA ALA A 81 -6.51 -17.42 -20.79
C ALA A 81 -6.29 -18.67 -19.94
N ILE A 82 -6.09 -19.85 -20.56
CA ILE A 82 -5.76 -21.09 -19.86
C ILE A 82 -4.38 -20.97 -19.20
N HIS A 83 -3.38 -20.48 -19.92
CA HIS A 83 -2.04 -20.26 -19.37
C HIS A 83 -2.06 -19.34 -18.15
N ASN A 84 -2.83 -18.24 -18.21
CA ASN A 84 -3.01 -17.36 -17.06
C ASN A 84 -3.70 -18.08 -15.88
N ASP A 85 -4.68 -18.95 -16.13
CA ASP A 85 -5.34 -19.73 -15.07
C ASP A 85 -4.36 -20.68 -14.37
N GLU A 86 -3.51 -21.34 -15.15
CA GLU A 86 -2.45 -22.22 -14.65
C GLU A 86 -1.44 -21.45 -13.79
N ASP A 87 -1.01 -20.26 -14.22
CA ASP A 87 -0.15 -19.38 -13.42
C ASP A 87 -0.79 -19.02 -12.07
N TYR A 88 -2.05 -18.58 -12.07
CA TYR A 88 -2.74 -18.20 -10.83
C TYR A 88 -2.92 -19.38 -9.87
N ARG A 89 -3.23 -20.58 -10.40
CA ARG A 89 -3.27 -21.81 -9.59
C ARG A 89 -1.89 -22.19 -9.05
N MET A 90 -0.83 -21.94 -9.81
CA MET A 90 0.54 -22.16 -9.35
C MET A 90 0.87 -21.26 -8.16
N ARG A 91 0.39 -20.01 -8.13
CA ARG A 91 0.54 -19.14 -6.95
C ARG A 91 -0.11 -19.75 -5.71
N LEU A 92 -1.37 -20.19 -5.82
CA LEU A 92 -2.10 -20.81 -4.71
C LEU A 92 -1.37 -22.06 -4.18
N THR A 93 -1.01 -22.97 -5.08
CA THR A 93 -0.34 -24.22 -4.71
C THR A 93 1.06 -24.01 -4.14
N THR A 94 1.83 -23.08 -4.69
CA THR A 94 3.17 -22.73 -4.19
C THR A 94 3.10 -22.08 -2.81
N ARG A 95 2.18 -21.13 -2.61
CA ARG A 95 1.92 -20.53 -1.29
C ARG A 95 1.48 -21.55 -0.25
N ALA A 96 0.63 -22.51 -0.65
CA ALA A 96 0.19 -23.58 0.24
C ALA A 96 1.34 -24.52 0.64
N LYS A 97 2.20 -24.90 -0.31
CA LYS A 97 3.41 -25.71 -0.04
C LYS A 97 4.38 -24.97 0.88
N HIS A 98 4.63 -23.69 0.59
CA HIS A 98 5.51 -22.83 1.38
C HIS A 98 5.07 -22.69 2.84
N ILE A 99 3.77 -22.53 3.09
CA ILE A 99 3.22 -22.55 4.46
C ILE A 99 3.27 -23.96 5.07
N SER A 100 2.97 -25.00 4.28
CA SER A 100 2.96 -26.38 4.77
C SER A 100 4.34 -26.84 5.24
N ALA A 101 5.42 -26.23 4.74
CA ALA A 101 6.79 -26.47 5.20
C ALA A 101 6.97 -26.21 6.70
N LEU A 102 6.14 -25.36 7.33
CA LEU A 102 6.16 -25.12 8.77
C LEU A 102 5.96 -26.39 9.60
N LYS A 103 5.23 -27.38 9.07
CA LYS A 103 5.03 -28.68 9.73
C LYS A 103 6.35 -29.45 9.94
N ASN A 104 7.39 -29.14 9.16
CA ASN A 104 8.71 -29.76 9.29
C ASN A 104 9.58 -29.10 10.37
N PHE A 105 9.08 -28.02 10.98
CA PHE A 105 9.81 -27.22 11.98
C PHE A 105 9.09 -27.23 13.33
N THR A 106 8.32 -28.27 13.62
CA THR A 106 7.58 -28.40 14.88
C THR A 106 8.38 -29.16 15.92
N LEU A 107 8.12 -28.89 17.19
CA LEU A 107 8.60 -29.73 18.28
C LEU A 107 7.88 -31.09 18.23
N ASP A 108 8.62 -32.18 18.22
CA ASP A 108 8.06 -33.51 18.42
C ASP A 108 7.84 -33.71 19.92
N HIS A 109 6.59 -33.78 20.37
CA HIS A 109 6.28 -34.19 21.74
C HIS A 109 6.65 -35.67 21.95
N THR A 110 7.91 -35.94 22.26
CA THR A 110 8.29 -37.19 22.92
C THR A 110 8.37 -36.95 24.43
N SER A 111 7.39 -37.52 25.16
CA SER A 111 7.27 -37.57 26.64
C SER A 111 6.91 -36.22 27.27
N SER A 112 5.89 -36.05 28.13
CA SER A 112 5.29 -36.98 29.10
C SER A 112 4.02 -36.33 29.67
N ASN A 113 2.97 -37.14 29.84
CA ASN A 113 1.81 -37.03 30.75
C ASN A 113 1.08 -35.68 30.95
N GLU A 114 -0.26 -35.79 30.93
CA GLU A 114 -1.26 -34.83 31.45
C GLU A 114 -1.58 -33.62 30.57
N ASP A 115 -2.49 -33.79 29.62
CA ASP A 115 -3.92 -33.50 29.81
C ASP A 115 -4.63 -33.50 28.46
N LYS A 116 -5.45 -34.54 28.25
CA LYS A 116 -6.38 -34.65 27.13
C LYS A 116 -7.47 -33.62 27.34
N HIS A 117 -7.33 -32.41 26.78
CA HIS A 117 -8.43 -31.55 26.31
C HIS A 117 -7.85 -30.21 25.84
N THR A 118 -7.20 -30.16 24.69
CA THR A 118 -7.04 -28.96 23.82
C THR A 118 -6.46 -29.43 22.48
N ASP A 119 -7.09 -29.03 21.38
CA ASP A 119 -6.80 -29.34 19.96
C ASP A 119 -5.47 -30.09 19.67
N GLU A 120 -5.54 -31.43 19.51
CA GLU A 120 -4.40 -32.31 19.18
C GLU A 120 -3.66 -31.97 17.86
N ASP A 121 -4.16 -31.00 17.08
CA ASP A 121 -3.66 -30.66 15.74
C ASP A 121 -2.75 -29.41 15.68
N ASP A 122 -2.69 -28.57 16.72
CA ASP A 122 -1.90 -27.33 16.67
C ASP A 122 -0.51 -27.48 17.31
N LYS A 123 0.48 -27.82 16.46
CA LYS A 123 1.86 -28.02 16.91
C LYS A 123 2.61 -26.70 17.12
N LEU A 124 3.42 -26.67 18.17
CA LEU A 124 4.38 -25.60 18.46
C LEU A 124 5.56 -25.63 17.49
N LEU A 125 6.00 -24.44 17.07
CA LEU A 125 7.17 -24.28 16.20
C LEU A 125 8.46 -24.27 17.03
N ASP A 126 9.46 -25.02 16.57
CA ASP A 126 10.79 -25.06 17.16
C ASP A 126 11.58 -23.81 16.76
N LEU A 127 11.57 -22.80 17.62
CA LEU A 127 12.29 -21.53 17.43
C LEU A 127 13.82 -21.69 17.44
N HIS A 128 14.35 -22.84 17.86
CA HIS A 128 15.78 -23.15 17.79
C HIS A 128 16.18 -23.79 16.45
N ASN A 129 15.22 -24.16 15.62
CA ASN A 129 15.49 -24.72 14.30
C ASN A 129 16.02 -23.65 13.33
N GLU A 130 17.27 -23.80 12.88
CA GLU A 130 17.91 -22.87 11.94
C GLU A 130 17.14 -22.71 10.62
N LYS A 131 16.49 -23.77 10.15
CA LYS A 131 15.69 -23.73 8.91
C LYS A 131 14.42 -22.89 9.11
N LEU A 132 13.80 -22.93 10.29
CA LEU A 132 12.67 -22.07 10.63
C LEU A 132 13.12 -20.60 10.68
N ILE A 133 14.27 -20.31 11.27
CA ILE A 133 14.84 -18.96 11.29
C ILE A 133 15.08 -18.46 9.86
N SER A 134 15.65 -19.30 8.99
CA SER A 134 15.84 -18.97 7.57
C SER A 134 14.51 -18.74 6.86
N TRP A 135 13.49 -19.56 7.14
CA TRP A 135 12.14 -19.39 6.61
C TRP A 135 11.54 -18.03 7.01
N TYR A 136 11.61 -17.64 8.29
CA TYR A 136 11.15 -16.32 8.75
C TYR A 136 11.92 -15.14 8.15
N ARG A 137 13.23 -15.31 7.86
CA ARG A 137 14.00 -14.31 7.11
C ARG A 137 13.45 -14.16 5.68
N GLY A 138 13.15 -15.29 5.02
CA GLY A 138 12.45 -15.32 3.73
C GLY A 138 11.12 -14.55 3.78
N GLU A 139 10.29 -14.82 4.79
CA GLU A 139 9.02 -14.11 4.98
C GLU A 139 9.21 -12.60 5.14
N THR A 140 10.22 -12.19 5.92
CA THR A 140 10.54 -10.78 6.11
C THR A 140 10.92 -10.13 4.78
N ASN A 141 11.72 -10.82 3.97
CA ASN A 141 12.05 -10.35 2.62
C ASN A 141 10.82 -10.22 1.73
N LEU A 142 9.88 -11.18 1.77
CA LEU A 142 8.61 -11.09 1.03
C LEU A 142 7.78 -9.88 1.46
N LEU A 143 7.71 -9.59 2.77
CA LEU A 143 7.02 -8.41 3.28
C LEU A 143 7.65 -7.09 2.82
N ILE A 144 8.99 -7.04 2.75
CA ILE A 144 9.72 -5.89 2.21
C ILE A 144 9.45 -5.74 0.71
N ILE A 145 9.52 -6.82 -0.06
CA ILE A 145 9.23 -6.83 -1.49
C ILE A 145 7.80 -6.34 -1.75
N ASP A 146 6.80 -6.89 -1.05
CA ASP A 146 5.39 -6.51 -1.17
C ASP A 146 5.19 -5.01 -0.85
N TYR A 147 5.79 -4.52 0.24
CA TYR A 147 5.74 -3.10 0.59
C TYR A 147 6.34 -2.22 -0.50
N LEU A 148 7.53 -2.56 -1.01
CA LEU A 148 8.22 -1.77 -2.04
C LEU A 148 7.48 -1.80 -3.39
N LEU A 149 6.88 -2.94 -3.75
CA LEU A 149 6.06 -3.06 -4.95
C LEU A 149 4.83 -2.14 -4.87
N LYS A 150 4.11 -2.14 -3.74
CA LYS A 150 2.90 -1.35 -3.53
C LYS A 150 3.15 0.15 -3.36
N SER A 151 4.27 0.52 -2.73
CA SER A 151 4.61 1.92 -2.41
C SER A 151 5.46 2.60 -3.49
N ASN A 152 5.55 2.00 -4.69
CA ASN A 152 6.41 2.50 -5.74
C ASN A 152 5.94 3.86 -6.28
N THR A 153 6.83 4.85 -6.23
CA THR A 153 6.61 6.22 -6.74
C THR A 153 7.50 6.55 -7.95
N ARG A 154 8.18 5.53 -8.51
CA ARG A 154 9.19 5.70 -9.56
C ARG A 154 8.71 5.13 -10.90
N LYS A 155 8.89 5.89 -11.97
CA LYS A 155 8.58 5.47 -13.35
C LYS A 155 9.66 4.61 -13.99
N ASP A 156 10.91 4.93 -13.70
CA ASP A 156 12.08 4.29 -14.33
C ASP A 156 12.26 2.85 -13.88
N LYS A 157 11.95 2.58 -12.61
CA LYS A 157 12.11 1.24 -12.03
C LYS A 157 11.24 1.02 -10.80
N ASN A 158 10.93 -0.25 -10.54
CA ASN A 158 10.32 -0.68 -9.29
C ASN A 158 11.35 -1.39 -8.42
N LEU A 159 11.68 -0.79 -7.27
CA LEU A 159 12.68 -1.33 -6.33
C LEU A 159 12.26 -2.69 -5.75
N GLY A 160 10.96 -2.92 -5.58
CA GLY A 160 10.44 -4.21 -5.13
C GLY A 160 10.68 -5.30 -6.18
N SER A 161 10.49 -5.00 -7.46
CA SER A 161 10.80 -5.93 -8.56
C SER A 161 12.32 -6.17 -8.68
N GLU A 162 13.17 -5.18 -8.46
CA GLU A 162 14.64 -5.36 -8.42
C GLU A 162 15.05 -6.27 -7.25
N LEU A 163 14.53 -6.00 -6.05
CA LEU A 163 14.83 -6.78 -4.85
C LEU A 163 14.35 -8.23 -5.00
N MET A 164 13.15 -8.42 -5.54
CA MET A 164 12.59 -9.74 -5.82
C MET A 164 13.50 -10.56 -6.75
N LYS A 165 13.99 -9.95 -7.84
CA LYS A 165 14.93 -10.61 -8.76
C LYS A 165 16.26 -10.94 -8.10
N GLY A 166 16.81 -10.02 -7.31
CA GLY A 166 18.08 -10.22 -6.61
C GLY A 166 18.02 -11.31 -5.54
N LEU A 167 16.86 -11.46 -4.89
CA LEU A 167 16.64 -12.48 -3.86
C LEU A 167 16.10 -13.81 -4.40
N ALA A 168 15.63 -13.87 -5.66
CA ALA A 168 15.09 -15.11 -6.23
C ALA A 168 15.98 -16.36 -6.01
N PRO A 169 17.33 -16.29 -6.14
CA PRO A 169 18.20 -17.45 -5.91
C PRO A 169 18.23 -17.95 -4.46
N THR A 170 17.81 -17.14 -3.48
CA THR A 170 17.83 -17.50 -2.06
C THR A 170 16.56 -18.19 -1.59
N PHE A 171 15.53 -18.27 -2.45
CA PHE A 171 14.25 -18.92 -2.11
C PHE A 171 14.20 -20.34 -2.66
N GLU A 172 13.62 -21.25 -1.88
CA GLU A 172 13.36 -22.64 -2.30
C GLU A 172 12.30 -22.72 -3.40
N TYR A 173 11.29 -21.85 -3.31
CA TYR A 173 10.21 -21.75 -4.28
C TYR A 173 10.37 -20.52 -5.16
N ASP A 174 9.76 -20.55 -6.35
CA ASP A 174 9.69 -19.39 -7.23
C ASP A 174 9.01 -18.21 -6.52
N ILE A 175 9.80 -17.18 -6.24
CA ILE A 175 9.38 -15.97 -5.54
C ILE A 175 8.25 -15.22 -6.28
N THR A 176 8.19 -15.34 -7.61
CA THR A 176 7.12 -14.72 -8.41
C THR A 176 5.75 -15.36 -8.14
N LYS A 177 5.73 -16.57 -7.57
CA LYS A 177 4.51 -17.26 -7.16
C LYS A 177 4.14 -16.98 -5.71
N LEU A 178 5.05 -16.39 -4.94
CA LEU A 178 4.83 -16.01 -3.54
C LEU A 178 4.31 -14.57 -3.43
N VAL A 179 4.57 -13.68 -4.40
CA VAL A 179 4.13 -12.27 -4.40
C VAL A 179 3.36 -11.93 -5.68
N ASP A 180 2.26 -11.17 -5.57
CA ASP A 180 1.44 -10.75 -6.73
C ASP A 180 2.04 -9.54 -7.47
N HIS A 181 3.29 -9.67 -7.91
CA HIS A 181 4.09 -8.57 -8.46
C HIS A 181 3.47 -7.92 -9.69
N ASP A 182 2.90 -8.71 -10.60
CA ASP A 182 2.24 -8.27 -11.83
C ASP A 182 0.99 -7.43 -11.58
N VAL A 183 0.22 -7.77 -10.53
CA VAL A 183 -0.94 -7.00 -10.08
C VAL A 183 -0.48 -5.63 -9.60
N TYR A 184 0.59 -5.55 -8.80
CA TYR A 184 1.14 -4.28 -8.34
C TYR A 184 1.81 -3.50 -9.46
N GLU A 185 2.47 -4.14 -10.42
CA GLU A 185 3.01 -3.45 -11.60
C GLU A 185 1.90 -2.83 -12.45
N SER A 186 0.78 -3.53 -12.63
CA SER A 186 -0.42 -2.98 -13.28
C SER A 186 -1.00 -1.79 -12.51
N PHE A 187 -1.11 -1.90 -11.18
CA PHE A 187 -1.52 -0.80 -10.31
C PHE A 187 -0.59 0.41 -10.48
N ASN A 188 0.72 0.20 -10.38
CA ASN A 188 1.73 1.26 -10.45
C ASN A 188 1.69 2.01 -11.77
N LYS A 189 1.48 1.32 -12.90
CA LYS A 189 1.35 1.98 -14.21
C LYS A 189 0.22 3.01 -14.22
N VAL A 190 -0.97 2.63 -13.74
CA VAL A 190 -2.12 3.53 -13.67
C VAL A 190 -1.92 4.61 -12.60
N PHE A 191 -1.40 4.23 -11.42
CA PHE A 191 -1.16 5.15 -10.31
C PHE A 191 -0.16 6.26 -10.67
N LEU A 192 0.93 5.93 -11.36
CA LEU A 192 1.95 6.89 -11.78
C LEU A 192 1.44 7.77 -12.94
N SER A 193 0.70 7.20 -13.89
CA SER A 193 0.05 7.96 -14.96
C SER A 193 -0.89 9.05 -14.41
N ILE A 194 -1.69 8.74 -13.39
CA ILE A 194 -2.54 9.72 -12.71
C ILE A 194 -1.73 10.80 -11.98
N ASN A 195 -0.76 10.40 -11.15
CA ASN A 195 -0.09 11.33 -10.22
C ASN A 195 1.08 12.10 -10.85
N MET A 196 1.64 11.64 -11.96
CA MET A 196 2.85 12.22 -12.55
C MET A 196 2.67 12.67 -13.99
N ASP A 197 1.85 11.98 -14.78
CA ASP A 197 1.60 12.35 -16.18
C ASP A 197 0.28 13.11 -16.35
N HIS A 198 -0.58 13.11 -15.31
CA HIS A 198 -1.94 13.66 -15.38
C HIS A 198 -2.74 13.06 -16.55
N ASP A 199 -2.46 11.79 -16.84
CA ASP A 199 -3.06 11.06 -17.95
C ASP A 199 -4.27 10.24 -17.48
N LEU A 200 -5.35 10.33 -18.24
CA LEU A 200 -6.64 9.69 -17.96
C LEU A 200 -6.88 8.43 -18.80
N GLU A 201 -6.04 8.13 -19.80
CA GLU A 201 -6.24 7.01 -20.71
C GLU A 201 -6.14 5.66 -19.99
N LEU A 202 -5.05 5.46 -19.22
CA LEU A 202 -4.80 4.20 -18.53
C LEU A 202 -5.86 3.91 -17.45
N ILE A 203 -6.31 4.93 -16.71
CA ILE A 203 -7.37 4.76 -15.72
C ILE A 203 -8.74 4.53 -16.38
N ALA A 204 -9.02 5.15 -17.53
CA ALA A 204 -10.25 4.91 -18.28
C ALA A 204 -10.29 3.49 -18.87
N ALA A 205 -9.17 3.00 -19.39
CA ALA A 205 -9.03 1.62 -19.84
C ALA A 205 -9.28 0.63 -18.68
N TRP A 206 -8.61 0.86 -17.54
CA TRP A 206 -8.81 0.04 -16.35
C TRP A 206 -10.25 0.07 -15.82
N TYR A 207 -10.91 1.24 -15.83
CA TYR A 207 -12.32 1.38 -15.46
C TYR A 207 -13.20 0.50 -16.36
N ASN A 208 -12.99 0.53 -17.68
CA ASN A 208 -13.80 -0.24 -18.62
C ASN A 208 -13.65 -1.74 -18.42
N ASP A 209 -12.43 -2.21 -18.16
CA ASP A 209 -12.14 -3.63 -17.88
C ASP A 209 -12.80 -4.12 -16.58
N ASN A 210 -13.02 -3.22 -15.63
CA ASN A 210 -13.55 -3.53 -14.30
C ASN A 210 -14.97 -2.98 -14.05
N LYS A 211 -15.64 -2.44 -15.07
CA LYS A 211 -16.92 -1.72 -14.96
C LYS A 211 -18.00 -2.47 -14.17
N ASN A 212 -18.13 -3.78 -14.41
CA ASN A 212 -19.14 -4.59 -13.72
C ASN A 212 -18.81 -4.82 -12.24
N ALA A 213 -17.52 -4.93 -11.89
CA ALA A 213 -17.09 -5.04 -10.50
C ALA A 213 -17.29 -3.69 -9.78
N LEU A 214 -16.89 -2.60 -10.42
CA LEU A 214 -17.05 -1.24 -9.91
C LEU A 214 -18.51 -0.85 -9.66
N LYS A 215 -19.43 -1.27 -10.53
CA LYS A 215 -20.87 -1.11 -10.32
C LYS A 215 -21.39 -1.84 -9.08
N LYS A 216 -20.86 -3.02 -8.77
CA LYS A 216 -21.25 -3.78 -7.55
C LYS A 216 -20.65 -3.17 -6.29
N LEU A 217 -19.50 -2.52 -6.42
CA LEU A 217 -18.83 -1.81 -5.33
C LEU A 217 -19.35 -0.38 -5.14
N SER A 218 -20.33 0.05 -5.95
CA SER A 218 -20.87 1.41 -5.88
C SER A 218 -19.79 2.50 -6.00
N SER A 219 -18.82 2.25 -6.89
CA SER A 219 -17.65 3.11 -7.05
C SER A 219 -18.02 4.47 -7.68
N ASN A 220 -17.42 5.55 -7.14
CA ASN A 220 -17.51 6.90 -7.71
C ASN A 220 -16.48 7.18 -8.81
N LEU A 221 -15.63 6.21 -9.16
CA LEU A 221 -14.45 6.44 -10.01
C LEU A 221 -14.79 7.03 -11.38
N GLN A 222 -15.89 6.59 -11.98
CA GLN A 222 -16.31 7.12 -13.29
C GLN A 222 -16.57 8.63 -13.22
N PHE A 223 -17.21 9.10 -12.16
CA PHE A 223 -17.43 10.52 -11.94
C PHE A 223 -16.09 11.26 -11.77
N GLU A 224 -15.17 10.73 -10.97
CA GLU A 224 -13.86 11.36 -10.76
C GLU A 224 -13.05 11.48 -12.07
N ILE A 225 -13.06 10.45 -12.92
CA ILE A 225 -12.40 10.50 -14.25
C ILE A 225 -13.02 11.60 -15.11
N HIS A 226 -14.35 11.63 -15.24
CA HIS A 226 -15.04 12.64 -16.04
C HIS A 226 -14.85 14.04 -15.48
N TYR A 227 -14.81 14.19 -14.16
CA TYR A 227 -14.60 15.47 -13.51
C TYR A 227 -13.18 15.99 -13.72
N CYS A 228 -12.16 15.14 -13.59
CA CYS A 228 -10.78 15.52 -13.92
C CYS A 228 -10.63 15.89 -15.39
N LYS A 229 -11.28 15.14 -16.31
CA LYS A 229 -11.28 15.47 -17.74
C LYS A 229 -11.92 16.82 -18.00
N TYR A 230 -13.08 17.07 -17.40
CA TYR A 230 -13.79 18.35 -17.50
C TYR A 230 -12.91 19.53 -17.04
N LEU A 231 -12.28 19.42 -15.86
CA LEU A 231 -11.39 20.47 -15.35
C LEU A 231 -10.16 20.65 -16.25
N SER A 232 -9.60 19.57 -16.81
CA SER A 232 -8.49 19.64 -17.76
C SER A 232 -8.89 20.39 -19.04
N MET A 233 -10.12 20.21 -19.54
CA MET A 233 -10.62 20.96 -20.70
C MET A 233 -10.82 22.46 -20.40
N ILE A 234 -11.16 22.81 -19.15
CA ILE A 234 -11.24 24.22 -18.73
C ILE A 234 -9.84 24.84 -18.71
N GLU A 235 -8.83 24.12 -18.19
CA GLU A 235 -7.44 24.58 -18.16
C GLU A 235 -6.85 24.81 -19.55
N THR A 236 -7.21 23.99 -20.53
CA THR A 236 -6.75 24.15 -21.91
C THR A 236 -7.52 25.24 -22.69
N GLY A 237 -8.45 25.95 -22.05
CA GLY A 237 -9.24 27.02 -22.68
C GLY A 237 -10.39 26.52 -23.57
N GLN A 238 -10.72 25.23 -23.55
CA GLN A 238 -11.77 24.62 -24.38
C GLN A 238 -13.16 24.75 -23.71
N ALA A 239 -13.57 25.97 -23.38
CA ALA A 239 -14.77 26.22 -22.56
C ALA A 239 -16.07 25.64 -23.14
N LEU A 240 -16.32 25.82 -24.44
CA LEU A 240 -17.54 25.32 -25.10
C LEU A 240 -17.61 23.79 -25.12
N GLU A 241 -16.47 23.15 -25.42
CA GLU A 241 -16.37 21.68 -25.40
C GLU A 241 -16.51 21.14 -23.98
N ALA A 242 -15.93 21.82 -22.98
CA ALA A 242 -16.07 21.45 -21.58
C ALA A 242 -17.53 21.52 -21.11
N ILE A 243 -18.30 22.54 -21.55
CA ILE A 243 -19.74 22.65 -21.24
C ILE A 243 -20.52 21.49 -21.87
N SER A 244 -20.26 21.19 -23.15
CA SER A 244 -20.88 20.05 -23.84
C SER A 244 -20.55 18.71 -23.17
N TYR A 245 -19.30 18.54 -22.75
CA TYR A 245 -18.81 17.37 -22.02
C TYR A 245 -19.49 17.24 -20.66
N CYS A 246 -19.57 18.32 -19.88
CA CYS A 246 -20.24 18.35 -18.58
C CYS A 246 -21.72 17.97 -18.70
N LYS A 247 -22.43 18.50 -19.71
CA LYS A 247 -23.83 18.17 -19.97
C LYS A 247 -24.01 16.67 -20.24
N THR A 248 -23.10 16.06 -21.00
CA THR A 248 -23.20 14.65 -21.39
C THR A 248 -22.80 13.69 -20.27
N TYR A 249 -21.68 13.95 -19.59
CA TYR A 249 -21.03 12.98 -18.71
C TYR A 249 -21.16 13.29 -17.21
N LEU A 250 -21.38 14.54 -16.81
CA LEU A 250 -21.45 14.94 -15.40
C LEU A 250 -22.87 15.24 -14.92
N ALA A 251 -23.70 15.89 -15.76
CA ALA A 251 -25.08 16.24 -15.40
C ALA A 251 -25.96 15.03 -14.94
N PRO A 252 -25.81 13.80 -15.50
CA PRO A 252 -26.56 12.65 -15.02
C PRO A 252 -26.35 12.34 -13.51
N TYR A 253 -25.20 12.71 -12.95
CA TYR A 253 -24.89 12.50 -11.52
C TYR A 253 -25.63 13.46 -10.59
N GLY A 254 -26.34 14.47 -11.13
CA GLY A 254 -27.20 15.37 -10.37
C GLY A 254 -28.59 14.81 -10.09
N ASN A 255 -28.98 13.68 -10.69
CA ASN A 255 -30.28 13.05 -10.49
C ASN A 255 -30.19 11.91 -9.46
N VAL A 256 -30.86 12.07 -8.31
CA VAL A 256 -30.93 11.07 -7.23
C VAL A 256 -31.37 9.69 -7.74
N LYS A 257 -32.27 9.64 -8.75
CA LYS A 257 -32.81 8.39 -9.29
C LYS A 257 -31.74 7.50 -9.95
N ASN A 258 -30.57 8.05 -10.27
CA ASN A 258 -29.45 7.31 -10.84
C ASN A 258 -28.56 6.63 -9.79
N TYR A 259 -28.89 6.79 -8.50
CA TYR A 259 -28.18 6.20 -7.38
C TYR A 259 -29.05 5.11 -6.74
N LEU A 260 -28.41 4.06 -6.25
CA LEU A 260 -29.03 3.03 -5.43
C LEU A 260 -28.94 3.42 -3.94
N GLY A 261 -29.73 2.77 -3.07
CA GLY A 261 -29.89 3.19 -1.66
C GLY A 261 -28.58 3.42 -0.90
N ASP A 262 -27.61 2.52 -1.04
CA ASP A 262 -26.32 2.61 -0.34
C ASP A 262 -25.37 3.69 -0.93
N ASP A 263 -25.73 4.30 -2.06
CA ASP A 263 -24.86 5.22 -2.83
C ASP A 263 -25.21 6.70 -2.60
N LEU A 264 -26.12 6.99 -1.68
CA LEU A 264 -26.57 8.37 -1.40
C LEU A 264 -25.43 9.28 -0.94
N ILE A 265 -24.39 8.72 -0.31
CA ILE A 265 -23.17 9.45 0.07
C ILE A 265 -22.45 9.98 -1.18
N ASN A 266 -22.38 9.18 -2.25
CA ASN A 266 -21.78 9.63 -3.51
C ASN A 266 -22.65 10.68 -4.19
N PHE A 267 -23.98 10.52 -4.15
CA PHE A 267 -24.90 11.53 -4.65
C PHE A 267 -24.67 12.88 -3.98
N GLU A 268 -24.65 12.93 -2.64
CA GLU A 268 -24.48 14.19 -1.91
C GLU A 268 -23.16 14.89 -2.27
N LYS A 269 -22.06 14.13 -2.32
CA LYS A 269 -20.74 14.65 -2.70
C LYS A 269 -20.72 15.17 -4.14
N ASN A 270 -21.25 14.39 -5.08
CA ASN A 270 -21.26 14.75 -6.50
C ASN A 270 -22.19 15.94 -6.75
N HIS A 271 -23.38 15.95 -6.15
CA HIS A 271 -24.32 17.05 -6.25
C HIS A 271 -23.70 18.36 -5.74
N LYS A 272 -23.01 18.34 -4.59
CA LYS A 272 -22.30 19.51 -4.05
C LYS A 272 -21.18 20.02 -4.97
N ARG A 273 -20.53 19.14 -5.74
CA ARG A 273 -19.53 19.54 -6.76
C ARG A 273 -20.21 20.09 -8.01
N LEU A 274 -21.33 19.51 -8.42
CA LEU A 274 -22.12 19.94 -9.58
C LEU A 274 -22.72 21.34 -9.39
N THR A 275 -23.19 21.69 -8.19
CA THR A 275 -23.69 23.06 -7.91
C THR A 275 -22.61 24.14 -8.06
N LYS A 276 -21.34 23.74 -8.05
CA LYS A 276 -20.17 24.63 -8.20
C LYS A 276 -19.42 24.43 -9.52
N VAL A 277 -19.98 23.65 -10.45
CA VAL A 277 -19.26 23.21 -11.66
C VAL A 277 -18.90 24.35 -12.59
N GLY A 278 -19.67 25.44 -12.61
CA GLY A 278 -19.38 26.62 -13.43
C GLY A 278 -18.31 27.56 -12.86
N ALA A 279 -18.01 27.48 -11.56
CA ALA A 279 -17.08 28.41 -10.91
C ALA A 279 -15.62 28.30 -11.40
N PRO A 280 -15.06 27.10 -11.69
CA PRO A 280 -13.75 26.98 -12.32
C PRO A 280 -13.64 27.69 -13.68
N LEU A 281 -14.71 27.70 -14.47
CA LEU A 281 -14.74 28.32 -15.79
C LEU A 281 -14.64 29.85 -15.69
N VAL A 282 -15.38 30.44 -14.73
CA VAL A 282 -15.30 31.87 -14.40
C VAL A 282 -13.93 32.23 -13.81
N TYR A 283 -13.36 31.37 -12.96
CA TYR A 283 -12.04 31.58 -12.40
C TYR A 283 -10.94 31.61 -13.48
N VAL A 284 -10.94 30.65 -14.40
CA VAL A 284 -9.95 30.61 -15.49
C VAL A 284 -10.09 31.81 -16.42
N SER A 285 -11.30 32.28 -16.72
CA SER A 285 -11.46 33.50 -17.52
C SER A 285 -10.84 34.73 -16.83
N MET A 286 -11.09 34.89 -15.52
CA MET A 286 -10.47 35.98 -14.74
C MET A 286 -8.94 35.91 -14.72
N CYS A 287 -8.37 34.70 -14.72
CA CYS A 287 -6.92 34.52 -14.80
C CYS A 287 -6.35 34.84 -16.18
N LEU A 288 -7.02 34.42 -17.26
CA LEU A 288 -6.60 34.71 -18.64
C LEU A 288 -6.60 36.22 -18.93
N ASP A 289 -7.62 36.94 -18.45
CA ASP A 289 -7.70 38.40 -18.56
C ASP A 289 -6.55 39.10 -17.81
N ALA A 290 -6.15 38.55 -16.65
CA ALA A 290 -5.03 39.08 -15.86
C ALA A 290 -3.66 38.88 -16.52
N TYR A 291 -3.44 37.78 -17.27
CA TYR A 291 -2.22 37.56 -18.06
C TYR A 291 -2.13 38.44 -19.32
N SER A 292 -3.26 38.97 -19.77
CA SER A 292 -3.35 39.87 -20.93
C SER A 292 -2.98 41.32 -20.58
N SER A 293 -2.84 41.64 -19.30
CA SER A 293 -2.43 42.95 -18.79
C SER A 293 -0.90 43.00 -18.62
N GLU A 294 -0.27 44.16 -18.87
CA GLU A 294 1.20 44.34 -18.90
C GLU A 294 1.95 43.95 -17.60
N ASN A 295 1.22 43.75 -16.49
CA ASN A 295 1.77 43.23 -15.24
C ASN A 295 1.57 41.71 -15.18
N GLY A 296 2.56 40.95 -15.67
CA GLY A 296 2.52 39.49 -15.78
C GLY A 296 1.97 38.76 -14.55
N GLY A 297 0.81 38.11 -14.74
CA GLY A 297 0.25 37.10 -13.85
C GLY A 297 -0.87 37.58 -12.91
N PRO A 298 -1.70 36.65 -12.38
CA PRO A 298 -2.78 36.98 -11.47
C PRO A 298 -2.23 37.60 -10.18
N SER A 299 -2.85 38.69 -9.73
CA SER A 299 -2.43 39.37 -8.50
C SER A 299 -2.46 38.42 -7.29
N LYS A 300 -1.53 38.59 -6.34
CA LYS A 300 -1.48 37.80 -5.09
C LYS A 300 -2.81 37.83 -4.32
N GLU A 301 -3.54 38.94 -4.40
CA GLU A 301 -4.88 39.06 -3.82
C GLU A 301 -5.94 38.19 -4.50
N LEU A 302 -5.91 38.09 -5.84
CA LEU A 302 -6.82 37.25 -6.61
C LEU A 302 -6.57 35.77 -6.28
N SER A 303 -5.31 35.35 -6.24
CA SER A 303 -4.93 33.98 -5.87
C SER A 303 -5.35 33.63 -4.43
N SER A 304 -5.24 34.58 -3.50
CA SER A 304 -5.70 34.40 -2.11
C SER A 304 -7.23 34.30 -2.01
N ARG A 305 -7.98 35.18 -2.70
CA ARG A 305 -9.45 35.19 -2.69
C ARG A 305 -10.06 33.92 -3.30
N TYR A 306 -9.42 33.35 -4.33
CA TYR A 306 -9.90 32.17 -5.05
C TYR A 306 -9.05 30.92 -4.80
N SER A 307 -8.35 30.86 -3.66
CA SER A 307 -7.46 29.75 -3.28
C SER A 307 -8.09 28.36 -3.40
N LYS A 308 -9.41 28.23 -3.16
CA LYS A 308 -10.16 26.98 -3.33
C LYS A 308 -10.23 26.50 -4.79
N TYR A 309 -10.34 27.41 -5.75
CA TYR A 309 -10.36 27.06 -7.17
C TYR A 309 -8.94 26.83 -7.69
N ASN A 310 -7.97 27.57 -7.16
CA ASN A 310 -6.56 27.28 -7.40
C ASN A 310 -6.22 25.85 -6.93
N ALA A 311 -6.64 25.47 -5.72
CA ALA A 311 -6.47 24.11 -5.19
C ALA A 311 -7.23 23.05 -6.03
N LEU A 312 -8.46 23.33 -6.44
CA LEU A 312 -9.26 22.44 -7.29
C LEU A 312 -8.64 22.18 -8.67
N MET A 313 -7.98 23.20 -9.25
CA MET A 313 -7.24 23.13 -10.52
C MET A 313 -5.79 22.64 -10.31
N SER A 314 -5.38 22.39 -9.07
CA SER A 314 -4.05 21.89 -8.73
C SER A 314 -4.01 20.36 -8.58
N GLU A 315 -2.89 19.84 -8.07
CA GLU A 315 -2.65 18.43 -7.71
C GLU A 315 -3.72 17.78 -6.81
N GLU A 316 -4.56 18.56 -6.12
CA GLU A 316 -5.60 18.02 -5.25
C GLU A 316 -6.61 17.13 -6.01
N ARG A 317 -7.00 17.50 -7.24
CA ARG A 317 -7.93 16.70 -8.05
C ARG A 317 -7.33 15.34 -8.44
N TRP A 318 -6.05 15.33 -8.81
CA TRP A 318 -5.31 14.13 -9.21
C TRP A 318 -5.10 13.20 -8.02
N ARG A 319 -4.80 13.77 -6.84
CA ARG A 319 -4.75 13.03 -5.58
C ARG A 319 -6.10 12.41 -5.22
N GLY A 320 -7.19 13.14 -5.43
CA GLY A 320 -8.56 12.63 -5.24
C GLY A 320 -8.87 11.45 -6.15
N LEU A 321 -8.58 11.58 -7.44
CA LEU A 321 -8.74 10.51 -8.44
C LEU A 321 -7.87 9.29 -8.10
N SER A 322 -6.60 9.52 -7.77
CA SER A 322 -5.65 8.46 -7.40
C SER A 322 -6.10 7.73 -6.13
N LYS A 323 -6.62 8.45 -5.13
CA LYS A 323 -7.19 7.85 -3.91
C LYS A 323 -8.40 6.98 -4.24
N CYS A 324 -9.36 7.48 -5.04
CA CYS A 324 -10.53 6.71 -5.47
C CYS A 324 -10.10 5.43 -6.21
N PHE A 325 -9.17 5.56 -7.16
CA PHE A 325 -8.60 4.42 -7.89
C PHE A 325 -7.96 3.41 -6.94
N THR A 326 -7.14 3.86 -5.99
CA THR A 326 -6.46 2.98 -5.02
C THR A 326 -7.47 2.23 -4.13
N GLU A 327 -8.51 2.92 -3.67
CA GLU A 327 -9.57 2.30 -2.88
C GLU A 327 -10.36 1.26 -3.68
N ASP A 328 -10.69 1.54 -4.93
CA ASP A 328 -11.41 0.59 -5.77
C ASP A 328 -10.54 -0.59 -6.21
N PHE A 329 -9.29 -0.33 -6.53
CA PHE A 329 -8.32 -1.36 -6.86
C PHE A 329 -8.14 -2.35 -5.70
N THR A 330 -7.89 -1.83 -4.49
CA THR A 330 -7.73 -2.67 -3.30
C THR A 330 -9.00 -3.46 -2.97
N LYS A 331 -10.20 -2.89 -3.15
CA LYS A 331 -11.47 -3.63 -2.98
C LYS A 331 -11.66 -4.74 -4.01
N ILE A 332 -11.38 -4.48 -5.29
CA ILE A 332 -11.56 -5.47 -6.37
C ILE A 332 -10.68 -6.69 -6.16
N TYR A 333 -9.43 -6.48 -5.76
CA TYR A 333 -8.46 -7.55 -5.57
C TYR A 333 -8.38 -8.06 -4.12
N VAL A 334 -9.22 -7.52 -3.22
CA VAL A 334 -9.26 -7.88 -1.79
C VAL A 334 -7.88 -7.72 -1.12
N ILE A 335 -7.20 -6.62 -1.47
CA ILE A 335 -5.88 -6.26 -0.92
C ILE A 335 -6.09 -5.43 0.35
N PRO A 336 -5.47 -5.78 1.49
CA PRO A 336 -5.50 -4.96 2.69
C PRO A 336 -4.95 -3.55 2.47
N LYS A 337 -5.61 -2.56 3.07
CA LYS A 337 -5.11 -1.18 3.10
C LYS A 337 -3.89 -1.01 4.02
N THR A 338 -3.75 -1.89 5.00
CA THR A 338 -2.63 -1.90 5.93
C THR A 338 -1.50 -2.73 5.37
N TYR A 339 -0.28 -2.20 5.46
CA TYR A 339 0.94 -2.93 5.11
C TYR A 339 1.37 -3.80 6.27
N PRO A 340 1.41 -5.14 6.15
CA PRO A 340 1.77 -6.01 7.27
C PRO A 340 3.17 -5.70 7.82
N LEU A 341 4.11 -5.31 6.97
CA LEU A 341 5.44 -4.84 7.38
C LEU A 341 5.36 -3.67 8.37
N LEU A 342 4.52 -2.67 8.10
CA LEU A 342 4.38 -1.50 8.97
C LEU A 342 3.69 -1.85 10.29
N VAL A 343 2.79 -2.84 10.29
CA VAL A 343 2.13 -3.35 11.50
C VAL A 343 3.13 -4.09 12.39
N LEU A 344 3.96 -4.97 11.82
CA LEU A 344 5.00 -5.68 12.58
C LEU A 344 6.06 -4.71 13.10
N LEU A 345 6.47 -3.73 12.29
CA LEU A 345 7.42 -2.71 12.69
C LEU A 345 6.85 -1.84 13.83
N SER A 346 5.58 -1.42 13.74
CA SER A 346 4.97 -0.62 14.81
C SER A 346 4.81 -1.42 16.11
N ALA A 347 4.44 -2.70 16.03
CA ALA A 347 4.37 -3.58 17.20
C ALA A 347 5.76 -3.76 17.86
N GLY A 348 6.79 -4.05 17.07
CA GLY A 348 8.16 -4.22 17.57
C GLY A 348 8.77 -2.93 18.12
N LEU A 349 8.53 -1.79 17.46
CA LEU A 349 8.98 -0.49 17.98
C LEU A 349 8.25 -0.13 19.27
N SER A 350 6.96 -0.40 19.38
CA SER A 350 6.17 -0.13 20.60
C SER A 350 6.66 -0.96 21.80
N SER A 351 7.05 -2.22 21.59
CA SER A 351 7.58 -3.07 22.67
C SER A 351 8.95 -2.62 23.18
N LEU A 352 9.75 -1.99 22.31
CA LEU A 352 11.06 -1.43 22.66
C LEU A 352 11.00 0.02 23.15
N LYS A 353 9.90 0.74 22.88
CA LYS A 353 9.73 2.16 23.25
C LYS A 353 9.36 2.27 24.72
N THR A 354 10.31 2.64 25.58
CA THR A 354 10.13 2.70 27.03
C THR A 354 9.92 4.14 27.52
N LYS A 355 9.47 4.34 28.78
CA LYS A 355 9.37 5.68 29.38
C LYS A 355 10.70 6.45 29.36
N SER A 356 11.84 5.77 29.32
CA SER A 356 13.15 6.41 29.14
C SER A 356 13.29 7.12 27.79
N CYS A 357 12.54 6.68 26.77
CA CYS A 357 12.48 7.35 25.47
C CYS A 357 11.71 8.69 25.53
N TYR A 358 10.88 8.92 26.55
CA TYR A 358 10.13 10.17 26.75
C TYR A 358 11.05 11.32 27.18
N CYS A 359 12.04 11.05 28.04
CA CYS A 359 12.97 12.06 28.54
C CYS A 359 14.17 12.29 27.59
N ASN A 360 14.10 11.80 26.36
CA ASN A 360 15.25 11.77 25.46
C ASN A 360 15.40 13.02 24.58
N ASP A 361 14.73 14.13 24.94
CA ASP A 361 14.81 15.39 24.21
C ASP A 361 16.26 15.82 23.97
N GLU A 362 17.17 15.59 24.93
CA GLU A 362 18.59 15.95 24.82
C GLU A 362 19.42 15.08 23.86
N ASN A 363 18.99 13.86 23.52
CA ASN A 363 19.74 12.97 22.63
C ASN A 363 19.12 12.85 21.23
N THR A 364 18.14 13.70 20.88
CA THR A 364 17.60 13.74 19.52
C THR A 364 18.20 14.93 18.77
N ILE A 365 18.99 14.65 17.73
CA ILE A 365 19.47 15.69 16.78
C ILE A 365 18.33 16.42 16.07
N PHE A 366 17.09 15.95 16.21
CA PHE A 366 15.88 16.51 15.60
C PHE A 366 15.05 17.36 16.55
N LYS A 367 15.65 17.92 17.62
CA LYS A 367 15.03 19.06 18.30
C LYS A 367 14.65 20.06 17.22
N THR A 368 13.36 20.28 17.03
CA THR A 368 12.79 21.26 16.13
C THR A 368 13.10 22.65 16.68
N HIS A 369 14.36 23.08 16.60
CA HIS A 369 14.66 24.50 16.52
C HIS A 369 14.00 24.99 15.25
N LYS A 370 13.01 25.89 15.39
CA LYS A 370 12.08 26.35 14.36
C LYS A 370 12.70 26.92 13.07
N ASN A 371 14.02 26.90 12.88
CA ASN A 371 14.71 27.60 11.80
C ASN A 371 15.61 26.76 10.88
N GLU A 372 15.73 25.44 11.04
CA GLU A 372 16.41 24.62 10.03
C GLU A 372 15.46 23.61 9.42
N LYS A 373 14.94 23.95 8.24
CA LYS A 373 14.38 22.96 7.32
C LYS A 373 15.55 22.10 6.85
N LEU A 374 15.79 20.97 7.51
CA LEU A 374 16.52 19.87 6.90
C LEU A 374 15.73 19.48 5.65
N GLU A 375 16.26 19.85 4.48
CA GLU A 375 15.66 19.47 3.22
C GLU A 375 15.67 17.93 3.13
N VAL A 376 14.46 17.39 3.22
CA VAL A 376 14.10 15.97 3.13
C VAL A 376 14.40 15.41 1.72
N SER A 377 15.13 16.14 0.87
CA SER A 377 15.61 15.71 -0.45
C SER A 377 16.86 14.82 -0.37
N SER A 378 17.62 14.87 0.73
CA SER A 378 18.91 14.17 0.91
C SER A 378 18.84 12.81 1.62
N TRP A 379 17.78 12.01 1.43
CA TRP A 379 17.80 10.60 1.91
C TRP A 379 18.81 9.71 1.14
N ARG A 380 19.50 10.27 0.15
CA ARG A 380 20.44 9.60 -0.75
C ARG A 380 21.91 9.77 -0.34
N ASP A 381 22.21 10.61 0.65
CA ASP A 381 23.60 10.77 1.09
C ASP A 381 24.04 9.56 1.92
N LEU A 382 24.91 8.73 1.34
CA LEU A 382 25.45 7.54 1.99
C LEU A 382 26.23 7.89 3.27
N SER A 383 26.77 9.10 3.38
CA SER A 383 27.54 9.55 4.55
C SER A 383 26.69 9.67 5.82
N LEU A 384 25.37 9.86 5.66
CA LEU A 384 24.39 9.99 6.74
C LEU A 384 23.76 8.64 7.13
N ARG A 385 24.08 7.55 6.43
CA ARG A 385 23.53 6.21 6.69
C ARG A 385 24.54 5.36 7.45
N GLY A 386 24.59 5.55 8.76
CA GLY A 386 25.29 4.63 9.63
C GLY A 386 25.12 5.01 11.09
N PRO A 387 24.95 4.03 12.00
CA PRO A 387 24.83 4.29 13.43
C PRO A 387 25.97 5.19 13.95
N ASN A 388 27.17 5.00 13.42
CA ASN A 388 28.38 5.71 13.83
C ASN A 388 28.36 7.23 13.55
N TYR A 389 27.69 7.70 12.50
CA TYR A 389 27.64 9.13 12.16
C TYR A 389 26.86 9.91 13.22
N TYR A 390 25.68 9.40 13.58
CA TYR A 390 24.81 10.03 14.56
C TYR A 390 25.37 9.99 15.97
N TYR A 391 26.03 8.89 16.35
CA TYR A 391 26.74 8.82 17.63
C TYR A 391 27.89 9.82 17.73
N LYS A 392 28.58 10.09 16.62
CA LYS A 392 29.65 11.10 16.55
C LYS A 392 29.11 12.53 16.71
N LEU A 393 27.94 12.82 16.14
CA LEU A 393 27.24 14.12 16.28
C LEU A 393 26.72 14.37 17.69
N LEU A 394 26.15 13.35 18.33
CA LEU A 394 25.55 13.49 19.66
C LEU A 394 26.58 13.55 20.79
N LYS A 395 27.86 13.22 20.52
CA LYS A 395 28.92 13.04 21.54
C LYS A 395 28.49 12.12 22.71
N LYS A 396 27.45 11.32 22.51
CA LYS A 396 26.79 10.43 23.48
C LYS A 396 26.39 9.15 22.76
N ILE A 397 26.61 8.01 23.40
CA ILE A 397 26.18 6.71 22.88
C ILE A 397 24.75 6.47 23.36
N ASN A 398 23.77 6.68 22.48
CA ASN A 398 22.40 6.27 22.77
C ASN A 398 22.22 4.79 22.41
N GLN A 399 22.25 3.92 23.42
CA GLN A 399 22.09 2.48 23.23
C GLN A 399 20.64 2.07 22.94
N CYS A 400 19.67 2.99 23.02
CA CYS A 400 18.28 2.67 22.72
C CYS A 400 18.07 2.63 21.19
N PRO A 401 17.75 1.47 20.60
CA PRO A 401 17.56 1.34 19.15
C PRO A 401 16.38 2.18 18.65
N VAL A 402 15.32 2.32 19.45
CA VAL A 402 14.12 3.11 19.10
C VAL A 402 14.42 4.61 19.04
N CYS A 403 15.35 5.08 19.85
CA CYS A 403 15.75 6.49 19.89
C CYS A 403 16.86 6.82 18.90
N SER A 404 17.25 5.88 18.03
CA SER A 404 18.09 6.18 16.88
C SER A 404 17.37 7.16 15.94
N PRO A 405 18.10 8.05 15.26
CA PRO A 405 17.51 9.00 14.32
C PRO A 405 16.57 8.36 13.28
N GLU A 406 16.93 7.19 12.79
CA GLU A 406 16.21 6.43 11.77
C GLU A 406 14.86 5.90 12.29
N LEU A 407 14.82 5.44 13.55
CA LEU A 407 13.62 4.83 14.14
C LEU A 407 12.79 5.79 15.00
N PHE A 408 13.38 6.91 15.42
CA PHE A 408 12.68 7.90 16.25
C PHE A 408 11.46 8.49 15.52
N HIS A 409 11.61 8.86 14.25
CA HIS A 409 10.50 9.39 13.45
C HIS A 409 9.36 8.38 13.27
N LEU A 410 9.70 7.09 13.11
CA LEU A 410 8.72 6.02 12.98
C LEU A 410 8.04 5.68 14.30
N SER A 411 8.75 5.83 15.41
CA SER A 411 8.26 5.46 16.75
C SER A 411 7.59 6.62 17.50
N LEU A 412 7.70 7.86 17.04
CA LEU A 412 7.21 9.07 17.73
C LEU A 412 5.77 8.93 18.24
N ASN A 413 4.85 8.49 17.37
CA ASN A 413 3.42 8.38 17.65
C ASN A 413 3.01 7.03 18.25
N LEU A 414 3.96 6.12 18.48
CA LEU A 414 3.67 4.80 19.05
C LEU A 414 3.52 4.87 20.57
N PRO A 415 2.70 4.00 21.19
CA PRO A 415 2.58 3.92 22.64
C PRO A 415 3.91 3.49 23.28
N TYR A 416 4.08 3.87 24.54
CA TYR A 416 5.17 3.37 25.36
C TYR A 416 4.82 1.98 25.91
N ALA A 417 5.78 1.06 25.88
CA ALA A 417 5.68 -0.21 26.57
C ALA A 417 5.38 0.00 28.06
N GLN A 418 4.40 -0.73 28.58
CA GLN A 418 4.15 -0.84 30.01
C GLN A 418 5.21 -1.77 30.60
N LEU A 419 6.39 -1.22 30.90
CA LEU A 419 7.38 -1.93 31.71
C LEU A 419 6.78 -2.19 33.10
N LEU A 420 6.41 -3.44 33.38
CA LEU A 420 5.97 -3.89 34.71
C LEU A 420 7.13 -4.35 35.59
N THR A 421 8.34 -4.53 35.04
CA THR A 421 9.50 -4.99 35.80
C THR A 421 10.66 -4.01 35.70
N SER A 422 11.01 -3.45 36.85
CA SER A 422 12.31 -2.81 37.05
C SER A 422 13.39 -3.89 37.03
N ILE A 423 14.43 -3.71 36.22
CA ILE A 423 15.65 -4.55 36.24
C ILE A 423 16.42 -4.36 37.57
N LEU A 424 16.03 -3.34 38.35
CA LEU A 424 16.59 -3.00 39.64
C LEU A 424 15.64 -3.50 40.73
N ASN A 425 16.13 -4.33 41.65
CA ASN A 425 15.45 -4.61 42.90
C ASN A 425 15.37 -3.30 43.71
N ASN A 426 14.16 -2.85 44.06
CA ASN A 426 13.88 -1.57 44.75
C ASN A 426 14.62 -0.37 44.12
N PRO A 427 14.19 0.13 42.95
CA PRO A 427 14.82 1.29 42.32
C PRO A 427 14.62 2.56 43.15
N PHE A 428 15.69 3.31 43.40
CA PHE A 428 15.65 4.60 44.10
C PHE A 428 16.29 5.69 43.22
N LYS A 429 15.59 6.80 43.00
CA LYS A 429 16.04 7.92 42.17
C LYS A 429 16.70 8.97 43.05
N LEU A 430 17.97 9.28 42.78
CA LEU A 430 18.69 10.36 43.47
C LEU A 430 18.42 11.73 42.84
N PRO A 431 18.69 12.85 43.54
CA PRO A 431 18.48 14.22 43.04
C PRO A 431 19.26 14.56 41.76
N ASN A 432 20.33 13.82 41.47
CA ASN A 432 21.10 13.92 40.22
C ASN A 432 20.36 13.33 38.99
N GLY A 433 19.15 12.81 39.17
CA GLY A 433 18.33 12.25 38.10
C GLY A 433 18.58 10.77 37.80
N ASN A 434 19.63 10.17 38.35
CA ASN A 434 20.01 8.78 38.12
C ASN A 434 19.25 7.82 39.06
N ILE A 435 18.96 6.60 38.59
CA ILE A 435 18.24 5.56 39.32
C ILE A 435 19.21 4.43 39.65
N TYR A 436 19.26 4.04 40.93
CA TYR A 436 20.13 2.98 41.43
C TYR A 436 19.29 1.90 42.14
N PRO A 437 19.75 0.62 42.14
CA PRO A 437 19.15 -0.38 43.01
C PRO A 437 19.46 -0.03 44.47
N PHE A 438 18.44 -0.05 45.33
CA PHE A 438 18.55 0.40 46.73
C PHE A 438 19.68 -0.30 47.49
N GLU A 439 19.89 -1.59 47.25
CA GLU A 439 20.97 -2.37 47.87
C GLU A 439 22.38 -1.84 47.54
N LYS A 440 22.59 -1.29 46.32
CA LYS A 440 23.88 -0.67 45.94
C LYS A 440 24.06 0.72 46.56
N LEU A 441 23.00 1.39 46.96
CA LEU A 441 23.07 2.65 47.71
C LEU A 441 23.44 2.40 49.18
N LEU A 442 23.01 1.27 49.74
CA LEU A 442 23.33 0.87 51.12
C LEU A 442 24.76 0.35 51.29
N ASN A 443 25.32 -0.29 50.26
CA ASN A 443 26.68 -0.82 50.26
C ASN A 443 27.55 -0.18 49.15
N PRO A 444 27.96 1.10 49.31
CA PRO A 444 28.86 1.73 48.37
C PRO A 444 30.19 0.96 48.33
N THR A 445 30.60 0.53 47.13
CA THR A 445 31.93 -0.09 46.93
C THR A 445 33.02 0.94 47.23
N LYS A 446 34.20 0.52 47.72
CA LYS A 446 35.35 1.41 48.04
C LYS A 446 35.67 2.42 46.92
N LYS A 447 35.53 2.03 45.65
CA LYS A 447 35.69 2.90 44.47
C LYS A 447 34.72 4.09 44.41
N MET A 448 33.53 4.00 45.03
CA MET A 448 32.55 5.09 45.06
C MET A 448 32.82 6.10 46.17
N LEU A 449 33.41 5.67 47.29
CA LEU A 449 33.79 6.54 48.43
C LEU A 449 35.05 7.36 48.12
N GLU A 450 35.97 6.82 47.33
CA GLU A 450 37.18 7.52 46.89
C GLU A 450 36.87 8.69 45.92
N ALA A 451 35.75 8.65 45.21
CA ALA A 451 35.33 9.70 44.28
C ALA A 451 34.70 10.93 44.97
N THR A 452 34.34 10.83 46.26
CA THR A 452 33.67 11.91 47.01
C THR A 452 34.62 12.74 47.89
N GLY A 453 35.93 12.53 47.81
CA GLY A 453 36.96 13.20 48.63
C GLY A 453 37.18 14.71 48.40
N THR A 454 36.23 15.45 47.81
CA THR A 454 36.37 16.89 47.55
C THR A 454 35.17 17.74 47.95
N LEU A 455 34.37 17.31 48.93
CA LEU A 455 33.42 18.20 49.60
C LEU A 455 33.53 18.00 51.11
N GLY A 456 34.33 18.85 51.73
CA GLY A 456 34.43 18.95 53.18
C GLY A 456 33.08 19.31 53.78
N LEU A 457 32.60 18.45 54.66
CA LEU A 457 31.59 18.77 55.65
C LEU A 457 32.05 18.11 56.95
N ASP A 458 32.52 18.95 57.87
CA ASP A 458 32.73 18.60 59.26
C ASP A 458 31.42 18.03 59.83
N VAL A 459 31.49 16.80 60.36
CA VAL A 459 30.43 16.24 61.20
C VAL A 459 30.94 16.33 62.63
N PRO A 460 30.28 17.11 63.53
CA PRO A 460 30.66 17.12 64.93
C PRO A 460 30.16 15.83 65.60
N ASP A 461 31.05 15.21 66.38
CA ASP A 461 30.75 14.03 67.19
C ASP A 461 29.59 14.30 68.16
N ARG A 462 28.58 13.42 68.11
CA ARG A 462 27.85 12.92 69.27
C ARG A 462 27.07 11.64 68.96
#